data_AF-A0A2N7VQ64-F1
#
_entry.id   AF-A0A2N7VQ64-F1
#
_cell.length_a   1.000
_cell.length_b   1.000
_cell.length_c   1.000
_cell.angle_alpha   90.00
_cell.angle_beta   90.00
_cell.angle_gamma   90.00
#
_symmetry.space_group_name_H-M   'P 1'
#
loop_
_entity.id
_entity.type
_entity.pdbx_description
1 polymer ?
#
loop_
_entity_poly.entity_id
_entity_poly.type
_entity_poly.pdbx_seq_one_letter_code
_entity_poly.pdbx_strand_id
1 'polypeptide(L)' 'MTVTSPLFQMLREIRDAEMSSVDRELLRPAFAALDGGPVIPLPERVIARVRDIHARMPKSK' A
#
# COMPACT_ATOMS: atom_id res chain seq x y z
N MET A 1 9.92 -1.58 20.47
CA MET A 1 8.58 -1.98 20.01
C MET A 1 8.41 -1.48 18.59
N THR A 2 8.61 -2.33 17.58
CA THR A 2 8.22 -1.97 16.21
C THR A 2 6.71 -2.07 16.14
N VAL A 3 6.02 -0.93 16.29
CA VAL A 3 4.59 -0.85 16.02
C VAL A 3 4.46 -1.00 14.51
N THR A 4 4.27 -2.23 14.03
CA THR A 4 4.04 -2.49 12.61
C THR A 4 2.69 -1.86 12.29
N SER A 5 2.71 -0.70 11.62
CA SER A 5 1.48 -0.04 11.19
C SER A 5 0.69 -1.00 10.29
N PRO A 6 -0.59 -1.30 10.59
CA PRO A 6 -1.39 -2.20 9.75
C PRO A 6 -1.43 -1.75 8.28
N LEU A 7 -1.40 -0.44 8.05
CA LEU A 7 -1.34 0.13 6.70
C LEU A 7 -0.03 -0.20 5.99
N PHE A 8 1.09 -0.22 6.71
CA PHE A 8 2.40 -0.55 6.16
C PHE A 8 2.48 -2.03 5.78
N GLN A 9 1.84 -2.93 6.55
CA GLN A 9 1.72 -4.34 6.18
C GLN A 9 0.86 -4.52 4.93
N MET A 10 -0.33 -3.88 4.88
CA MET A 10 -1.19 -3.91 3.69
C MET A 10 -0.45 -3.42 2.44
N LEU A 11 0.29 -2.30 2.55
CA LEU A 11 1.10 -1.75 1.47
C LEU A 11 2.15 -2.75 0.95
N ARG A 12 2.80 -3.47 1.87
CA ARG A 12 3.77 -4.50 1.51
C ARG A 12 3.11 -5.69 0.81
N GLU A 13 1.93 -6.10 1.25
CA GLU A 13 1.19 -7.21 0.66
C GLU A 13 0.65 -6.88 -0.74
N ILE A 14 0.15 -5.67 -0.96
CA ILE A 14 -0.38 -5.26 -2.26
C ILE A 14 0.70 -4.92 -3.29
N ARG A 15 1.98 -4.83 -2.90
CA ARG A 15 3.09 -4.42 -3.80
C ARG A 15 3.15 -5.25 -5.08
N ASP A 16 2.94 -6.56 -4.94
CA ASP A 16 3.00 -7.54 -6.02
C ASP A 16 1.62 -7.93 -6.56
N ALA A 17 0.55 -7.29 -6.09
CA ALA A 17 -0.80 -7.55 -6.56
C ALA A 17 -1.01 -7.00 -8.00
N GLU A 18 -1.83 -7.70 -8.79
CA GLU A 18 -2.32 -7.14 -10.05
C GLU A 18 -3.22 -5.93 -9.77
N MET A 19 -2.85 -4.78 -10.32
CA MET A 19 -3.62 -3.55 -10.21
C MET A 19 -3.46 -2.71 -11.48
N SER A 20 -4.37 -1.75 -11.66
CA SER A 20 -4.31 -0.84 -12.81
C SER A 20 -3.03 0.01 -12.79
N SER A 21 -2.57 0.45 -13.96
CA SER A 21 -1.43 1.36 -14.09
C SER A 21 -1.65 2.67 -13.32
N VAL A 22 -2.91 3.15 -13.28
CA VAL A 22 -3.32 4.35 -12.52
C VAL A 22 -3.12 4.14 -11.02
N ASP A 23 -3.53 2.98 -10.49
CA ASP A 23 -3.35 2.66 -9.08
C ASP A 23 -1.88 2.51 -8.71
N ARG A 24 -1.08 1.89 -9.59
CA ARG A 24 0.36 1.73 -9.38
C ARG A 24 1.07 3.08 -9.33
N GLU A 25 0.72 4.02 -10.22
CA GLU A 25 1.31 5.38 -10.17
C GLU A 25 0.83 6.16 -8.95
N LEU A 26 -0.45 6.02 -8.57
CA LEU A 26 -0.99 6.64 -7.35
C LEU A 26 -0.26 6.18 -6.09
N LEU A 27 0.10 4.89 -6.02
CA LEU A 27 0.76 4.27 -4.87
C LEU A 27 2.29 4.36 -4.92
N ARG A 28 2.87 4.84 -6.00
CA ARG A 28 4.34 4.92 -6.20
C ARG A 28 5.07 5.61 -5.03
N PRO A 29 4.61 6.74 -4.46
CA PRO A 29 5.26 7.34 -3.29
C PRO A 29 5.13 6.48 -2.03
N ALA A 30 4.00 5.79 -1.87
CA ALA A 30 3.77 4.90 -0.74
C ALA A 30 4.66 3.65 -0.80
N PHE A 31 4.89 3.10 -2.00
CA PHE A 31 5.84 2.02 -2.22
C PHE A 31 7.28 2.47 -2.02
N ALA A 32 7.66 3.68 -2.46
CA ALA A 32 9.00 4.22 -2.21
C ALA A 32 9.33 4.28 -0.71
N ALA A 33 8.34 4.57 0.16
CA ALA A 33 8.53 4.54 1.60
C ALA A 33 8.83 3.13 2.17
N LEU A 34 8.45 2.05 1.47
CA LEU A 34 8.84 0.69 1.84
C LEU A 34 10.34 0.43 1.61
N ASP A 35 10.92 1.09 0.61
CA ASP A 35 12.32 0.92 0.18
C ASP A 35 13.27 1.93 0.88
N GLY A 36 12.84 2.55 1.97
CA GLY A 36 13.63 3.55 2.71
C GLY A 36 13.54 4.97 2.13
N GLY A 37 12.63 5.21 1.20
CA GLY A 37 12.30 6.54 0.69
C GLY A 37 11.64 7.44 1.76
N PRO A 38 11.47 8.73 1.46
CA PRO A 38 10.89 9.69 2.40
C PRO A 38 9.47 9.31 2.79
N VAL A 39 9.20 9.25 4.09
CA VAL A 39 7.86 9.01 4.64
C VAL A 39 7.05 10.30 4.54
N ILE A 40 6.11 10.32 3.61
CA ILE A 40 5.18 11.45 3.43
C ILE A 40 3.79 11.09 3.98
N PRO A 41 3.03 12.06 4.54
CA PRO A 41 1.64 11.85 4.88
C PRO A 41 0.83 11.42 3.65
N LEU A 42 0.18 10.26 3.72
CA LEU A 42 -0.69 9.80 2.64
C LEU A 42 -2.06 10.45 2.77
N PRO A 43 -2.60 11.04 1.69
CA PRO A 43 -3.99 11.51 1.67
C PRO A 43 -4.95 10.36 1.96
N GLU A 44 -6.07 10.64 2.64
CA GLU A 44 -7.06 9.61 3.02
C GLU A 44 -7.56 8.80 1.81
N ARG A 45 -7.72 9.43 0.64
CA ARG A 45 -8.07 8.75 -0.62
C ARG A 45 -7.09 7.65 -1.02
N VAL A 46 -5.79 7.84 -0.74
CA VAL A 46 -4.74 6.87 -1.04
C VAL A 46 -4.82 5.71 -0.05
N ILE A 47 -5.04 6.02 1.24
CA ILE A 47 -5.23 5.02 2.29
C ILE A 47 -6.46 4.14 1.99
N ALA A 48 -7.58 4.76 1.59
CA ALA A 48 -8.77 4.04 1.18
C ALA A 48 -8.49 3.11 -0.01
N ARG A 49 -7.68 3.56 -0.97
CA ARG A 49 -7.31 2.74 -2.13
C ARG A 49 -6.41 1.56 -1.77
N VAL A 50 -5.45 1.74 -0.87
CA VAL A 50 -4.63 0.63 -0.33
C VAL A 50 -5.53 -0.44 0.28
N ARG A 51 -6.49 -0.04 1.13
CA ARG A 51 -7.43 -0.96 1.77
C ARG A 51 -8.33 -1.69 0.76
N ASP A 52 -8.79 -0.99 -0.25
CA ASP A 52 -9.65 -1.56 -1.30
C ASP A 52 -8.90 -2.55 -2.20
N ILE A 53 -7.65 -2.28 -2.56
CA ILE A 53 -6.80 -3.24 -3.29
C ILE A 53 -6.51 -4.46 -2.40
N HIS A 54 -6.14 -4.23 -1.14
CA HIS A 54 -5.87 -5.30 -0.17
C HIS A 54 -7.09 -6.20 0.04
N ALA A 55 -8.29 -5.63 0.18
CA ALA A 55 -9.53 -6.38 0.32
C ALA A 55 -9.90 -7.23 -0.92
N ARG A 56 -9.46 -6.81 -2.11
CA ARG A 56 -9.66 -7.54 -3.38
C ARG A 56 -8.63 -8.65 -3.60
N MET A 57 -7.53 -8.66 -2.85
CA MET A 57 -6.56 -9.76 -2.95
C MET A 57 -7.22 -11.08 -2.54
N PRO A 58 -6.97 -12.17 -3.28
CA PRO A 58 -7.37 -13.49 -2.82
C PRO A 58 -6.68 -13.74 -1.48
N LYS A 59 -7.46 -13.82 -0.40
CA LYS A 59 -6.93 -14.20 0.92
C LYS A 59 -6.36 -15.60 0.76
N SER A 60 -5.04 -15.70 0.63
CA SER A 60 -4.37 -16.99 0.62
C SER A 60 -4.74 -17.68 1.93
N LYS A 61 -5.44 -18.81 1.80
CA LYS A 61 -5.89 -19.65 2.91
C LYS A 61 -4.71 -20.15 3.73
#